data_AF-K9PEV5-F1
#
_entry.id   AF-K9PEV5-F1
#
_cell.length_a   1.000
_cell.length_b   1.000
_cell.length_c   1.000
_cell.angle_alpha   90.00
_cell.angle_beta   90.00
_cell.angle_gamma   90.00
#
_symmetry.space_group_name_H-M   'P 1'
#
loop_
_entity.id
_entity.type
_entity.pdbx_description
1 polymer ?
#
loop_
_entity_poly.entity_id
_entity_poly.type
_entity_poly.pdbx_seq_one_letter_code
_entity_poly.pdbx_strand_id
1 'polypeptide(L)'
;MVQARMPYCNVSAMQNNEGLQTTHNSALINQLSIFICQSIIPILQQHPELIVANYQHINWNEDKYQSALLASLNKKIASLADTSLILANVKQYLGIFLVQSFFDSPDFYNIETRILSLLHHSTLPELNNQANANNLQESKNSKNTFISSAIAILLLDAENLQLNTETEKFLTTICTYPIQIKIAFANWCSMGKLDIELHGRGYDLIHVPSGRDNADGKMITFGSSIHERYPNAKEVLVCSSDKVMTNLCNHLQQNGLTVYRVSKQGINLVIFNSYTGKNITQSIQSLPEISSIEEFILKLKSLIKTEQKHNNTYWIKLYTISQSFKNRYQCTISQVASKLLPGKKARDIFLSYPTEFVVHQVDEVSELYIALFEINPSLLVDANVEALPISVQEPLLSIINSKADLEEVLKNLIKTLTIKSPISYVNVGLLSGKFNQQYGTPITQQLKCLQISGNFLKFLQSCSSFELKQTTKGWEVAVR
;
A
#
# COMPACT_ATOMS: atom_id res chain seq x y z
N MET A 1 20.01 -25.28 -41.63
CA MET A 1 21.01 -25.56 -40.56
C MET A 1 21.97 -24.39 -40.46
N VAL A 2 21.72 -23.45 -39.55
CA VAL A 2 22.71 -22.43 -39.15
C VAL A 2 22.75 -22.52 -37.63
N GLN A 3 23.82 -23.13 -37.12
CA GLN A 3 24.01 -23.37 -35.70
C GLN A 3 24.57 -22.09 -35.07
N ALA A 4 23.75 -21.35 -34.33
CA ALA A 4 24.21 -20.19 -33.58
C ALA A 4 25.16 -20.67 -32.46
N ARG A 5 26.47 -20.43 -32.63
CA ARG A 5 27.48 -20.72 -31.62
C ARG A 5 27.61 -19.55 -30.66
N MET A 6 27.54 -19.85 -29.35
CA MET A 6 28.04 -18.96 -28.29
C MET A 6 29.59 -18.93 -28.32
N PRO A 7 30.23 -17.80 -28.00
CA PRO A 7 31.69 -17.65 -28.10
C PRO A 7 32.44 -18.32 -26.93
N TYR A 8 33.42 -19.19 -27.27
CA TYR A 8 34.37 -19.81 -26.32
C TYR A 8 35.56 -18.87 -26.01
N CYS A 9 36.13 -18.96 -24.81
CA CYS A 9 37.28 -18.17 -24.34
C CYS A 9 38.47 -19.07 -23.92
N ASN A 10 39.67 -18.73 -24.39
CA ASN A 10 40.97 -19.27 -23.96
C ASN A 10 41.51 -18.48 -22.76
N VAL A 11 42.25 -19.15 -21.86
CA VAL A 11 42.88 -18.57 -20.66
C VAL A 11 44.40 -18.53 -20.84
N SER A 12 45.03 -17.41 -20.52
CA SER A 12 46.45 -17.38 -20.14
C SER A 12 46.69 -16.33 -19.06
N ALA A 13 47.51 -16.69 -18.09
CA ALA A 13 47.64 -16.08 -16.77
C ALA A 13 48.80 -15.08 -16.68
N MET A 14 48.68 -14.09 -15.80
CA MET A 14 49.81 -13.51 -15.06
C MET A 14 49.30 -12.79 -13.80
N GLN A 15 49.84 -13.18 -12.64
CA GLN A 15 49.55 -12.63 -11.31
C GLN A 15 50.44 -11.40 -11.02
N ASN A 16 49.91 -10.41 -10.29
CA ASN A 16 50.39 -10.07 -8.94
C ASN A 16 49.66 -8.86 -8.32
N ASN A 17 49.36 -8.97 -7.00
CA ASN A 17 49.02 -7.90 -6.04
C ASN A 17 47.64 -7.20 -6.05
N GLU A 18 46.56 -7.89 -6.44
CA GLU A 18 45.17 -7.36 -6.39
C GLU A 18 44.19 -8.16 -5.49
N GLY A 19 44.70 -9.06 -4.64
CA GLY A 19 43.91 -10.19 -4.10
C GLY A 19 42.73 -9.91 -3.16
N LEU A 20 42.63 -8.73 -2.53
CA LEU A 20 41.59 -8.45 -1.53
C LEU A 20 40.40 -7.62 -2.06
N GLN A 21 40.63 -6.74 -3.05
CA GLN A 21 39.55 -5.98 -3.70
C GLN A 21 38.91 -6.73 -4.87
N THR A 22 39.70 -7.54 -5.60
CA THR A 22 39.19 -8.33 -6.73
C THR A 22 38.31 -9.50 -6.30
N THR A 23 38.58 -10.08 -5.12
CA THR A 23 37.80 -11.21 -4.59
C THR A 23 36.39 -10.78 -4.18
N HIS A 24 36.24 -9.65 -3.49
CA HIS A 24 34.92 -9.13 -3.10
C HIS A 24 34.07 -8.75 -4.33
N ASN A 25 34.68 -8.11 -5.34
CA ASN A 25 34.00 -7.80 -6.58
C ASN A 25 33.61 -9.07 -7.35
N SER A 26 34.49 -10.08 -7.43
CA SER A 26 34.18 -11.35 -8.08
C SER A 26 33.03 -12.13 -7.42
N ALA A 27 32.93 -12.08 -6.07
CA ALA A 27 31.87 -12.73 -5.32
C ALA A 27 30.51 -12.07 -5.58
N LEU A 28 30.46 -10.74 -5.59
CA LEU A 28 29.25 -9.97 -5.92
C LEU A 28 28.83 -10.18 -7.39
N ILE A 29 29.78 -10.14 -8.33
CA ILE A 29 29.52 -10.39 -9.75
C ILE A 29 28.92 -11.79 -9.96
N ASN A 30 29.46 -12.80 -9.27
CA ASN A 30 28.96 -14.16 -9.35
C ASN A 30 27.57 -14.29 -8.70
N GLN A 31 27.35 -13.66 -7.55
CA GLN A 31 26.04 -13.64 -6.89
C GLN A 31 24.96 -12.99 -7.78
N LEU A 32 25.27 -11.86 -8.40
CA LEU A 32 24.37 -11.19 -9.34
C LEU A 32 24.05 -12.07 -10.54
N SER A 33 25.07 -12.67 -11.14
CA SER A 33 24.90 -13.52 -12.33
C SER A 33 24.06 -14.77 -12.01
N ILE A 34 24.29 -15.41 -10.86
CA ILE A 34 23.50 -16.56 -10.40
C ILE A 34 22.05 -16.14 -10.16
N PHE A 35 21.83 -15.03 -9.46
CA PHE A 35 20.48 -14.51 -9.18
C PHE A 35 19.70 -14.23 -10.46
N ILE A 36 20.32 -13.57 -11.43
CA ILE A 36 19.69 -13.23 -12.72
C ILE A 36 19.31 -14.52 -13.48
N CYS A 37 20.21 -15.50 -13.55
CA CYS A 37 19.91 -16.80 -14.17
C CYS A 37 18.74 -17.51 -13.47
N GLN A 38 18.79 -17.63 -12.14
CA GLN A 38 17.77 -18.33 -11.35
C GLN A 38 16.40 -17.65 -11.41
N SER A 39 16.36 -16.33 -11.61
CA SER A 39 15.11 -15.59 -11.71
C SER A 39 14.50 -15.69 -13.11
N ILE A 40 15.32 -15.64 -14.16
CA ILE A 40 14.85 -15.58 -15.54
C ILE A 40 14.48 -16.97 -16.07
N ILE A 41 15.29 -18.00 -15.80
CA ILE A 41 15.09 -19.35 -16.37
C ILE A 41 13.69 -19.92 -16.09
N PRO A 42 13.12 -19.82 -14.87
CA PRO A 42 11.75 -20.27 -14.60
C PRO A 42 10.69 -19.47 -15.36
N ILE A 43 10.88 -18.16 -15.51
CA ILE A 43 9.95 -17.30 -16.24
C ILE A 43 9.92 -17.67 -17.72
N LEU A 44 11.08 -17.95 -18.32
CA LEU A 44 11.16 -18.36 -19.72
C LEU A 44 10.49 -19.72 -20.00
N GLN A 45 10.36 -20.57 -18.98
CA GLN A 45 9.65 -21.84 -19.09
C GLN A 45 8.15 -21.67 -19.03
N GLN A 46 7.68 -20.80 -18.13
CA GLN A 46 6.25 -20.55 -17.94
C GLN A 46 5.68 -19.69 -19.07
N HIS A 47 6.51 -18.81 -19.65
CA HIS A 47 6.10 -17.83 -20.64
C HIS A 47 7.05 -17.82 -21.87
N PRO A 48 7.00 -18.82 -22.75
CA PRO A 48 7.82 -18.87 -23.96
C PRO A 48 7.58 -17.70 -24.92
N GLU A 49 6.42 -17.05 -24.85
CA GLU A 49 6.05 -15.85 -25.60
C GLU A 49 6.94 -14.64 -25.29
N LEU A 50 7.62 -14.65 -24.13
CA LEU A 50 8.56 -13.59 -23.73
C LEU A 50 9.93 -13.73 -24.39
N ILE A 51 10.17 -14.82 -25.12
CA ILE A 51 11.40 -15.10 -25.85
C ILE A 51 11.25 -14.66 -27.31
N VAL A 52 12.24 -13.95 -27.83
CA VAL A 52 12.32 -13.58 -29.26
C VAL A 52 12.35 -14.85 -30.12
N ALA A 53 11.62 -14.87 -31.24
CA ALA A 53 11.43 -16.05 -32.10
C ALA A 53 12.70 -16.84 -32.43
N ASN A 54 13.84 -16.16 -32.59
CA ASN A 54 15.14 -16.78 -32.89
C ASN A 54 15.71 -17.64 -31.75
N TYR A 55 15.16 -17.55 -30.53
CA TYR A 55 15.63 -18.26 -29.34
C TYR A 55 14.57 -19.16 -28.69
N GLN A 56 13.35 -19.22 -29.24
CA GLN A 56 12.24 -20.03 -28.68
C GLN A 56 12.49 -21.55 -28.74
N HIS A 57 13.36 -22.01 -29.63
CA HIS A 57 13.72 -23.42 -29.77
C HIS A 57 14.77 -23.90 -28.75
N ILE A 58 15.29 -23.01 -27.91
CA ILE A 58 16.32 -23.32 -26.92
C ILE A 58 15.65 -23.82 -25.64
N ASN A 59 16.09 -24.98 -25.16
CA ASN A 59 15.68 -25.50 -23.87
C ASN A 59 16.55 -24.91 -22.75
N TRP A 60 16.08 -23.82 -22.14
CA TRP A 60 16.80 -23.09 -21.08
C TRP A 60 17.01 -23.90 -19.79
N ASN A 61 16.41 -25.09 -19.65
CA ASN A 61 16.66 -26.00 -18.53
C ASN A 61 17.93 -26.84 -18.66
N GLU A 62 18.51 -26.95 -19.85
CA GLU A 62 19.73 -27.76 -19.98
C GLU A 62 20.94 -27.03 -19.40
N ASP A 63 21.74 -27.74 -18.62
CA ASP A 63 22.95 -27.23 -17.95
C ASP A 63 23.87 -26.47 -18.89
N LYS A 64 23.93 -26.87 -20.16
CA LYS A 64 24.72 -26.22 -21.20
C LYS A 64 24.28 -24.77 -21.44
N TYR A 65 22.98 -24.50 -21.53
CA TYR A 65 22.45 -23.17 -21.79
C TYR A 65 22.46 -22.30 -20.52
N GLN A 66 22.19 -22.91 -19.35
CA GLN A 66 22.31 -22.22 -18.06
C GLN A 66 23.74 -21.77 -17.78
N SER A 67 24.71 -22.67 -18.00
CA SER A 67 26.14 -22.38 -17.81
C SER A 67 26.62 -21.32 -18.80
N ALA A 68 26.15 -21.37 -20.05
CA ALA A 68 26.50 -20.36 -21.07
C ALA A 68 25.92 -18.97 -20.75
N LEU A 69 24.67 -18.92 -20.27
CA LEU A 69 24.03 -17.68 -19.82
C LEU A 69 24.76 -17.09 -18.61
N LEU A 70 25.05 -17.94 -17.61
CA LEU A 70 25.77 -17.55 -16.40
C LEU A 70 27.17 -17.02 -16.71
N ALA A 71 27.94 -17.72 -17.56
CA ALA A 71 29.28 -17.30 -17.96
C ALA A 71 29.26 -15.97 -18.74
N SER A 72 28.25 -15.77 -19.60
CA SER A 72 28.09 -14.54 -20.37
C SER A 72 27.71 -13.35 -19.51
N LEU A 73 26.80 -13.54 -18.54
CA LEU A 73 26.44 -12.53 -17.54
C LEU A 73 27.63 -12.16 -16.67
N ASN A 74 28.33 -13.16 -16.12
CA ASN A 74 29.54 -12.95 -15.31
C ASN A 74 30.58 -12.14 -16.07
N LYS A 75 30.85 -12.46 -17.34
CA LYS A 75 31.81 -11.71 -18.17
C LYS A 75 31.37 -10.26 -18.41
N LYS A 76 30.09 -10.04 -18.70
CA LYS A 76 29.55 -8.68 -18.95
C LYS A 76 29.54 -7.82 -17.70
N ILE A 77 29.16 -8.39 -16.56
CA ILE A 77 29.15 -7.67 -15.29
C ILE A 77 30.58 -7.45 -14.78
N ALA A 78 31.49 -8.42 -14.96
CA ALA A 78 32.91 -8.27 -14.61
C ALA A 78 33.67 -7.23 -15.46
N SER A 79 33.24 -6.98 -16.69
CA SER A 79 33.87 -5.97 -17.56
C SER A 79 33.56 -4.53 -17.18
N LEU A 80 32.71 -4.31 -16.16
CA LEU A 80 32.24 -2.98 -15.76
C LEU A 80 32.93 -2.54 -14.46
N ALA A 81 33.60 -1.39 -14.53
CA ALA A 81 34.17 -0.73 -13.34
C ALA A 81 33.11 0.07 -12.55
N ASP A 82 32.00 0.44 -13.20
CA ASP A 82 30.95 1.29 -12.62
C ASP A 82 29.69 0.48 -12.30
N THR A 83 29.37 0.42 -11.00
CA THR A 83 28.20 -0.27 -10.46
C THR A 83 26.88 0.33 -10.93
N SER A 84 26.86 1.63 -11.27
CA SER A 84 25.65 2.32 -11.76
C SER A 84 25.23 1.87 -13.16
N LEU A 85 26.15 1.28 -13.93
CA LEU A 85 25.90 0.82 -15.31
C LEU A 85 25.51 -0.67 -15.40
N ILE A 86 25.59 -1.43 -14.30
CA ILE A 86 25.33 -2.87 -14.29
C ILE A 86 23.90 -3.18 -14.75
N LEU A 87 22.92 -2.48 -14.21
CA LEU A 87 21.50 -2.71 -14.51
C LEU A 87 21.16 -2.43 -15.98
N ALA A 88 21.68 -1.32 -16.53
CA ALA A 88 21.49 -0.98 -17.94
C ALA A 88 22.10 -2.03 -18.87
N ASN A 89 23.27 -2.57 -18.52
CA ASN A 89 23.94 -3.63 -19.29
C ASN A 89 23.22 -4.98 -19.18
N VAL A 90 22.69 -5.31 -18.01
CA VAL A 90 21.84 -6.51 -17.84
C VAL A 90 20.60 -6.38 -18.72
N LYS A 91 19.88 -5.24 -18.68
CA LYS A 91 18.74 -4.98 -19.59
C LYS A 91 19.12 -5.14 -21.05
N GLN A 92 20.22 -4.53 -21.48
CA GLN A 92 20.68 -4.61 -22.87
C GLN A 92 21.03 -6.04 -23.29
N TYR A 93 21.68 -6.82 -22.42
CA TYR A 93 22.03 -8.20 -22.73
C TYR A 93 20.81 -9.11 -22.80
N LEU A 94 19.90 -8.98 -21.84
CA LEU A 94 18.66 -9.76 -21.84
C LEU A 94 17.78 -9.41 -23.05
N GLY A 95 17.79 -8.15 -23.50
CA GLY A 95 17.06 -7.70 -24.68
C GLY A 95 17.53 -8.33 -26.00
N ILE A 96 18.64 -9.09 -25.99
CA ILE A 96 19.07 -9.89 -27.16
C ILE A 96 18.11 -11.04 -27.43
N PHE A 97 17.52 -11.62 -26.37
CA PHE A 97 16.69 -12.82 -26.46
C PHE A 97 15.31 -12.68 -25.79
N LEU A 98 15.05 -11.59 -25.07
CA LEU A 98 13.75 -11.27 -24.47
C LEU A 98 13.07 -10.11 -25.19
N VAL A 99 11.74 -10.18 -25.30
CA VAL A 99 10.91 -9.13 -25.92
C VAL A 99 10.71 -7.93 -24.99
N GLN A 100 10.37 -6.76 -25.55
CA GLN A 100 10.21 -5.52 -24.78
C GLN A 100 9.16 -5.65 -23.65
N SER A 101 8.07 -6.38 -23.88
CA SER A 101 7.00 -6.58 -22.89
C SER A 101 7.47 -7.31 -21.62
N PHE A 102 8.58 -8.06 -21.67
CA PHE A 102 9.19 -8.61 -20.45
C PHE A 102 9.74 -7.50 -19.55
N PHE A 103 10.38 -6.47 -20.11
CA PHE A 103 10.97 -5.38 -19.32
C PHE A 103 9.93 -4.44 -18.71
N ASP A 104 8.71 -4.43 -19.28
CA ASP A 104 7.56 -3.69 -18.75
C ASP A 104 6.75 -4.54 -17.75
N SER A 105 7.16 -5.78 -17.48
CA SER A 105 6.45 -6.71 -16.60
C SER A 105 6.76 -6.50 -15.11
N PRO A 106 5.82 -6.85 -14.21
CA PRO A 106 6.08 -6.89 -12.76
C PRO A 106 7.24 -7.81 -12.38
N ASP A 107 7.47 -8.88 -13.14
CA ASP A 107 8.54 -9.85 -12.87
C ASP A 107 9.92 -9.22 -13.05
N PHE A 108 10.10 -8.45 -14.13
CA PHE A 108 11.35 -7.76 -14.36
C PHE A 108 11.57 -6.61 -13.35
N TYR A 109 10.51 -5.92 -12.92
CA TYR A 109 10.58 -4.93 -11.83
C TYR A 109 11.10 -5.55 -10.52
N ASN A 110 10.67 -6.76 -10.18
CA ASN A 110 11.16 -7.48 -8.99
C ASN A 110 12.65 -7.87 -9.14
N ILE A 111 13.08 -8.28 -10.33
CA ILE A 111 14.49 -8.58 -10.61
C ILE A 111 15.35 -7.31 -10.51
N GLU A 112 14.88 -6.20 -11.07
CA GLU A 112 15.55 -4.89 -11.06
C GLU A 112 15.73 -4.34 -9.63
N THR A 113 14.67 -4.34 -8.82
CA THR A 113 14.73 -3.89 -7.42
C THR A 113 15.68 -4.74 -6.58
N ARG A 114 15.73 -6.06 -6.83
CA ARG A 114 16.65 -6.94 -6.13
C ARG A 114 18.10 -6.74 -6.56
N ILE A 115 18.39 -6.54 -7.85
CA ILE A 115 19.74 -6.18 -8.34
C ILE A 115 20.21 -4.89 -7.67
N LEU A 116 19.37 -3.85 -7.63
CA LEU A 116 19.71 -2.57 -6.98
C LEU A 116 19.99 -2.74 -5.48
N SER A 117 19.22 -3.57 -4.78
CA SER A 117 19.48 -3.88 -3.36
C SER A 117 20.85 -4.54 -3.16
N LEU A 118 21.20 -5.54 -3.98
CA LEU A 118 22.48 -6.25 -3.90
C LEU A 118 23.67 -5.31 -4.17
N LEU A 119 23.51 -4.35 -5.08
CA LEU A 119 24.53 -3.34 -5.39
C LEU A 119 24.69 -2.29 -4.28
N HIS A 120 23.64 -1.96 -3.54
CA HIS A 120 23.73 -1.02 -2.43
C HIS A 120 24.35 -1.66 -1.17
N HIS A 121 24.09 -2.95 -0.91
CA HIS A 121 24.62 -3.63 0.26
C HIS A 121 26.14 -3.89 0.23
N SER A 122 26.78 -3.87 -0.94
CA SER A 122 28.23 -4.08 -1.08
C SER A 122 29.08 -2.82 -0.85
N THR A 123 28.48 -1.65 -0.57
CA THR A 123 29.20 -0.37 -0.38
C THR A 123 29.44 0.02 1.08
N LEU A 124 29.17 -0.85 2.05
CA LEU A 124 29.45 -0.62 3.47
C LEU A 124 30.81 -1.24 3.87
N PRO A 125 31.73 -0.50 4.51
CA PRO A 125 32.99 -1.05 4.98
C PRO A 125 32.77 -1.89 6.25
N GLU A 126 33.02 -3.20 6.16
CA GLU A 126 32.97 -4.12 7.30
C GLU A 126 34.18 -3.92 8.23
N LEU A 127 33.91 -3.69 9.51
CA LEU A 127 34.90 -3.68 10.59
C LEU A 127 35.22 -5.12 11.02
N ASN A 128 36.51 -5.44 10.91
CA ASN A 128 37.18 -6.67 11.37
C ASN A 128 36.62 -7.27 12.66
N ASN A 129 36.40 -8.57 12.64
CA ASN A 129 36.65 -9.44 13.80
C ASN A 129 37.31 -10.74 13.31
N GLN A 130 38.65 -10.74 13.33
CA GLN A 130 39.45 -11.96 13.34
C GLN A 130 39.36 -12.59 14.74
N ALA A 131 38.82 -13.81 14.82
CA ALA A 131 39.08 -14.73 15.91
C ALA A 131 39.24 -16.15 15.34
N ASN A 132 40.51 -16.50 15.17
CA ASN A 132 41.14 -17.82 15.16
C ASN A 132 40.24 -19.07 15.24
N ALA A 133 40.36 -19.94 14.22
CA ALA A 133 40.43 -21.38 14.42
C ALA A 133 41.28 -22.00 13.28
N ASN A 134 42.56 -22.21 13.55
CA ASN A 134 43.40 -23.10 12.75
C ASN A 134 43.23 -24.54 13.23
N ASN A 135 43.26 -25.45 12.24
CA ASN A 135 43.40 -26.91 12.29
C ASN A 135 42.15 -27.76 12.53
N LEU A 136 41.65 -28.40 11.47
CA LEU A 136 42.04 -29.79 11.16
C LEU A 136 41.79 -30.12 9.68
N GLN A 137 42.75 -30.82 9.09
CA GLN A 137 42.74 -31.33 7.72
C GLN A 137 41.80 -32.53 7.52
N GLU A 138 41.27 -32.60 6.30
CA GLU A 138 40.89 -33.77 5.50
C GLU A 138 40.04 -34.90 6.11
N SER A 139 38.82 -35.01 5.58
CA SER A 139 38.23 -36.31 5.22
C SER A 139 37.24 -36.11 4.08
N LYS A 140 37.62 -36.60 2.89
CA LYS A 140 36.74 -36.76 1.73
C LYS A 140 35.62 -37.74 2.12
N ASN A 141 34.39 -37.28 2.17
CA ASN A 141 33.24 -38.10 1.82
C ASN A 141 32.05 -37.24 1.43
N SER A 142 31.65 -37.42 0.18
CA SER A 142 30.50 -36.83 -0.49
C SER A 142 29.21 -37.06 0.30
N LYS A 143 28.68 -35.99 0.88
CA LYS A 143 27.23 -35.82 1.09
C LYS A 143 26.91 -34.38 0.72
N ASN A 144 25.90 -34.22 -0.13
CA ASN A 144 25.36 -32.93 -0.59
C ASN A 144 25.26 -31.93 0.57
N THR A 145 26.24 -31.04 0.68
CA THR A 145 26.15 -29.86 1.52
C THR A 145 25.24 -28.89 0.77
N PHE A 146 23.93 -28.98 1.04
CA PHE A 146 23.04 -27.87 0.77
C PHE A 146 23.71 -26.62 1.36
N ILE A 147 24.00 -25.64 0.52
CA ILE A 147 24.38 -24.31 0.99
C ILE A 147 23.19 -23.84 1.82
N SER A 148 23.33 -23.93 3.15
CA SER A 148 22.34 -23.50 4.12
C SER A 148 22.13 -22.00 3.93
N SER A 149 21.13 -21.61 3.14
CA SER A 149 20.66 -20.23 3.10
C SER A 149 20.16 -19.88 4.48
N ALA A 150 20.68 -18.81 5.08
CA ALA A 150 20.14 -18.31 6.34
C ALA A 150 18.65 -17.96 6.18
N ILE A 151 17.84 -18.34 7.18
CA ILE A 151 16.37 -18.21 7.12
C ILE A 151 15.83 -17.38 8.28
N ALA A 152 14.66 -16.78 8.04
CA ALA A 152 13.80 -16.24 9.09
C ALA A 152 12.65 -17.21 9.39
N ILE A 153 12.26 -17.29 10.66
CA ILE A 153 11.16 -18.13 11.15
C ILE A 153 10.11 -17.24 11.79
N LEU A 154 8.83 -17.44 11.46
CA LEU A 154 7.71 -16.72 12.04
C LEU A 154 6.94 -17.63 12.98
N LEU A 155 6.84 -17.24 14.25
CA LEU A 155 6.03 -17.90 15.27
C LEU A 155 4.81 -17.03 15.56
N LEU A 156 3.62 -17.58 15.36
CA LEU A 156 2.36 -16.89 15.52
C LEU A 156 1.56 -17.48 16.67
N ASP A 157 1.32 -16.66 17.68
CA ASP A 157 0.27 -16.88 18.65
C ASP A 157 -1.07 -16.45 18.04
N ALA A 158 -1.77 -17.41 17.44
CA ALA A 158 -2.96 -17.15 16.63
C ALA A 158 -4.21 -16.86 17.49
N GLU A 159 -4.18 -17.17 18.78
CA GLU A 159 -5.25 -16.82 19.73
C GLU A 159 -5.20 -15.32 20.08
N ASN A 160 -3.99 -14.78 20.27
CA ASN A 160 -3.81 -13.39 20.70
C ASN A 160 -3.51 -12.41 19.56
N LEU A 161 -3.05 -12.89 18.39
CA LEU A 161 -2.68 -12.03 17.27
C LEU A 161 -3.07 -12.64 15.93
N GLN A 162 -3.92 -11.93 15.17
CA GLN A 162 -4.27 -12.31 13.81
C GLN A 162 -3.47 -11.47 12.81
N LEU A 163 -2.74 -12.16 11.93
CA LEU A 163 -1.99 -11.55 10.84
C LEU A 163 -2.74 -11.76 9.51
N ASN A 164 -2.95 -10.68 8.76
CA ASN A 164 -3.46 -10.75 7.39
C ASN A 164 -2.30 -10.81 6.38
N THR A 165 -2.62 -11.09 5.11
CA THR A 165 -1.64 -11.22 4.02
C THR A 165 -0.80 -9.95 3.83
N GLU A 166 -1.38 -8.76 3.97
CA GLU A 166 -0.66 -7.49 3.85
C GLU A 166 0.37 -7.31 4.96
N THR A 167 -0.01 -7.67 6.19
CA THR A 167 0.87 -7.62 7.36
C THR A 167 2.04 -8.57 7.19
N GLU A 168 1.82 -9.79 6.67
CA GLU A 168 2.92 -10.73 6.38
C GLU A 168 3.88 -10.23 5.30
N LYS A 169 3.35 -9.65 4.23
CA LYS A 169 4.19 -9.02 3.21
C LYS A 169 5.06 -7.94 3.82
N PHE A 170 4.49 -7.13 4.72
CA PHE A 170 5.26 -6.13 5.46
C PHE A 170 6.32 -6.76 6.39
N LEU A 171 5.97 -7.80 7.16
CA LEU A 171 6.95 -8.50 8.00
C LEU A 171 8.14 -9.00 7.18
N THR A 172 7.89 -9.44 5.95
CA THR A 172 8.94 -9.87 5.02
C THR A 172 9.88 -8.73 4.60
N THR A 173 9.41 -7.48 4.55
CA THR A 173 10.28 -6.33 4.27
C THR A 173 11.10 -5.88 5.47
N ILE A 174 10.76 -6.34 6.67
CA ILE A 174 11.51 -6.03 7.90
C ILE A 174 12.66 -7.00 8.11
N CYS A 175 12.50 -8.25 7.70
CA CYS A 175 13.52 -9.28 7.85
C CYS A 175 14.66 -9.11 6.83
N THR A 176 15.89 -9.42 7.27
CA THR A 176 17.07 -9.49 6.40
C THR A 176 17.05 -10.79 5.60
N TYR A 177 16.56 -11.87 6.23
CA TYR A 177 16.47 -13.20 5.64
C TYR A 177 15.02 -13.53 5.25
N PRO A 178 14.82 -14.35 4.20
CA PRO A 178 13.48 -14.74 3.79
C PRO A 178 12.79 -15.55 4.89
N ILE A 179 11.53 -15.23 5.16
CA ILE A 179 10.67 -16.03 6.04
C ILE A 179 10.34 -17.33 5.30
N GLN A 180 11.01 -18.42 5.67
CA GLN A 180 10.80 -19.73 5.04
C GLN A 180 9.90 -20.65 5.87
N ILE A 181 9.84 -20.42 7.17
CA ILE A 181 9.09 -21.27 8.10
C ILE A 181 8.09 -20.39 8.84
N LYS A 182 6.82 -20.79 8.81
CA LYS A 182 5.73 -20.12 9.52
C LYS A 182 5.03 -21.16 10.37
N ILE A 183 4.91 -20.89 11.66
CA ILE A 183 4.31 -21.83 12.62
C ILE A 183 3.29 -21.06 13.43
N ALA A 184 2.06 -21.57 13.48
CA ALA A 184 0.99 -20.99 14.29
C ALA A 184 0.60 -21.92 15.44
N PHE A 185 0.29 -21.32 16.58
CA PHE A 185 -0.12 -22.02 17.80
C PHE A 185 -1.52 -21.54 18.18
N ALA A 186 -2.47 -22.47 18.30
CA ALA A 186 -3.80 -22.19 18.85
C ALA A 186 -4.56 -23.48 19.16
N ASN A 187 -5.61 -23.34 19.95
CA ASN A 187 -6.68 -24.32 20.02
C ASN A 187 -7.56 -24.20 18.76
N TRP A 188 -7.16 -24.88 17.69
CA TRP A 188 -7.85 -24.86 16.39
C TRP A 188 -9.34 -25.22 16.47
N CYS A 189 -9.74 -26.06 17.43
CA CYS A 189 -11.15 -26.39 17.65
C CYS A 189 -12.00 -25.16 18.02
N SER A 190 -11.38 -24.09 18.54
CA SER A 190 -12.03 -22.83 18.91
C SER A 190 -11.84 -21.69 17.90
N MET A 191 -11.07 -21.91 16.83
CA MET A 191 -10.65 -20.87 15.88
C MET A 191 -11.44 -20.86 14.55
N GLY A 192 -12.52 -21.63 14.46
CA GLY A 192 -13.41 -21.62 13.29
C GLY A 192 -12.71 -22.10 12.01
N LYS A 193 -12.63 -21.23 10.99
CA LYS A 193 -11.98 -21.52 9.69
C LYS A 193 -10.56 -20.94 9.55
N LEU A 194 -10.02 -20.38 10.63
CA LEU A 194 -8.72 -19.70 10.60
C LEU A 194 -7.56 -20.68 10.36
N ASP A 195 -7.71 -21.94 10.78
CA ASP A 195 -6.80 -23.04 10.50
C ASP A 195 -6.65 -23.28 8.99
N ILE A 196 -7.77 -23.39 8.26
CA ILE A 196 -7.78 -23.56 6.80
C ILE A 196 -7.08 -22.38 6.12
N GLU A 197 -7.36 -21.16 6.57
CA GLU A 197 -6.77 -19.94 6.03
C GLU A 197 -5.25 -19.90 6.24
N LEU A 198 -4.78 -20.16 7.47
CA LEU A 198 -3.35 -20.15 7.80
C LEU A 198 -2.61 -21.28 7.10
N HIS A 199 -3.18 -22.49 7.05
CA HIS A 199 -2.59 -23.60 6.31
C HIS A 199 -2.46 -23.26 4.82
N GLY A 200 -3.48 -22.63 4.22
CA GLY A 200 -3.43 -22.15 2.83
C GLY A 200 -2.34 -21.10 2.58
N ARG A 201 -1.91 -20.37 3.62
CA ARG A 201 -0.81 -19.39 3.60
C ARG A 201 0.57 -20.00 3.93
N GLY A 202 0.65 -21.32 4.09
CA GLY A 202 1.88 -22.05 4.34
C GLY A 202 2.31 -22.09 5.80
N TYR A 203 1.37 -22.00 6.75
CA TYR A 203 1.67 -22.20 8.17
C TYR A 203 1.59 -23.67 8.56
N ASP A 204 2.59 -24.13 9.30
CA ASP A 204 2.50 -25.33 10.11
C ASP A 204 1.65 -25.03 11.35
N LEU A 205 0.58 -25.80 11.53
CA LEU A 205 -0.39 -25.58 12.59
C LEU A 205 -0.10 -26.50 13.79
N ILE A 206 0.26 -25.91 14.93
CA ILE A 206 0.45 -26.64 16.18
C ILE A 206 -0.81 -26.50 17.03
N HIS A 207 -1.55 -27.60 17.15
CA HIS A 207 -2.71 -27.67 18.01
C HIS A 207 -2.31 -27.65 19.49
N VAL A 208 -3.02 -26.86 20.28
CA VAL A 208 -2.94 -26.90 21.74
C VAL A 208 -4.30 -27.23 22.37
N PRO A 209 -4.33 -27.98 23.49
CA PRO A 209 -5.57 -28.25 24.20
C PRO A 209 -6.22 -26.97 24.74
N SER A 210 -7.52 -27.04 25.00
CA SER A 210 -8.23 -25.97 25.70
C SER A 210 -7.64 -25.75 27.10
N GLY A 211 -7.39 -24.49 27.43
CA GLY A 211 -6.85 -24.08 28.73
C GLY A 211 -6.13 -22.74 28.62
N ARG A 212 -6.11 -22.01 29.72
CA ARG A 212 -5.44 -20.71 29.79
C ARG A 212 -3.92 -20.92 29.61
N ASP A 213 -3.28 -20.07 28.82
CA ASP A 213 -1.83 -20.03 28.57
C ASP A 213 -1.22 -21.29 27.91
N ASN A 214 -2.05 -22.23 27.42
CA ASN A 214 -1.57 -23.45 26.77
C ASN A 214 -0.85 -23.16 25.45
N ALA A 215 -1.37 -22.21 24.66
CA ALA A 215 -0.75 -21.73 23.43
C ALA A 215 0.61 -21.10 23.74
N ASP A 216 0.66 -20.20 24.72
CA ASP A 216 1.89 -19.54 25.19
C ASP A 216 2.95 -20.55 25.64
N GLY A 217 2.56 -21.50 26.50
CA GLY A 217 3.47 -22.53 27.01
C GLY A 217 4.05 -23.40 25.90
N LYS A 218 3.23 -23.79 24.93
CA LYS A 218 3.67 -24.57 23.76
C LYS A 218 4.57 -23.76 22.83
N MET A 219 4.24 -22.50 22.59
CA MET A 219 5.04 -21.60 21.77
C MET A 219 6.39 -21.32 22.42
N ILE A 220 6.46 -21.11 23.74
CA ILE A 220 7.74 -20.97 24.48
C ILE A 220 8.55 -22.25 24.39
N THR A 221 7.95 -23.40 24.65
CA THR A 221 8.66 -24.70 24.66
C THR A 221 9.20 -25.04 23.28
N PHE A 222 8.36 -24.93 22.24
CA PHE A 222 8.77 -25.20 20.87
C PHE A 222 9.77 -24.14 20.39
N GLY A 223 9.45 -22.86 20.60
CA GLY A 223 10.26 -21.72 20.18
C GLY A 223 11.67 -21.78 20.76
N SER A 224 11.83 -22.19 22.01
CA SER A 224 13.16 -22.30 22.63
C SER A 224 14.07 -23.32 21.92
N SER A 225 13.49 -24.34 21.29
CA SER A 225 14.24 -25.35 20.53
C SER A 225 14.53 -24.97 19.07
N ILE A 226 14.20 -23.75 18.64
CA ILE A 226 14.39 -23.33 17.24
C ILE A 226 15.85 -23.37 16.80
N HIS A 227 16.77 -22.91 17.65
CA HIS A 227 18.20 -22.89 17.34
C HIS A 227 18.73 -24.31 17.05
N GLU A 228 18.22 -25.31 17.76
CA GLU A 228 18.60 -26.72 17.59
C GLU A 228 17.92 -27.35 16.36
N ARG A 229 16.62 -27.08 16.17
CA ARG A 229 15.81 -27.67 15.10
C ARG A 229 16.11 -27.07 13.73
N TYR A 230 16.48 -25.79 13.70
CA TYR A 230 16.74 -25.03 12.49
C TYR A 230 18.09 -24.33 12.59
N PRO A 231 19.21 -25.05 12.34
CA PRO A 231 20.57 -24.51 12.46
C PRO A 231 20.84 -23.30 11.55
N ASN A 232 20.04 -23.17 10.49
CA ASN A 232 20.15 -22.12 9.49
C ASN A 232 19.33 -20.88 9.85
N ALA A 233 18.55 -20.93 10.94
CA ALA A 233 17.80 -19.79 11.41
C ALA A 233 18.76 -18.70 11.88
N LYS A 234 18.54 -17.47 11.40
CA LYS A 234 19.26 -16.27 11.84
C LYS A 234 18.32 -15.22 12.41
N GLU A 235 17.06 -15.24 11.99
CA GLU A 235 16.03 -14.33 12.45
C GLU A 235 14.79 -15.09 12.92
N VAL A 236 14.15 -14.61 13.97
CA VAL A 236 12.87 -15.16 14.45
C VAL A 236 11.90 -14.02 14.74
N LEU A 237 10.72 -14.07 14.13
CA LEU A 237 9.61 -13.21 14.46
C LEU A 237 8.75 -13.91 15.52
N VAL A 238 8.60 -13.28 16.67
CA VAL A 238 7.74 -13.74 17.76
C VAL A 238 6.50 -12.86 17.76
N CYS A 239 5.42 -13.37 17.16
CA CYS A 239 4.17 -12.66 16.95
C CYS A 239 3.17 -12.99 18.06
N SER A 240 3.20 -12.21 19.14
CA SER A 240 2.24 -12.25 20.24
C SER A 240 2.17 -10.90 20.94
N SER A 241 0.98 -10.58 21.46
CA SER A 241 0.77 -9.37 22.26
C SER A 241 1.06 -9.59 23.75
N ASP A 242 1.23 -10.83 24.20
CA ASP A 242 1.49 -11.14 25.61
C ASP A 242 2.92 -10.76 26.02
N LYS A 243 3.07 -10.25 27.25
CA LYS A 243 4.36 -9.99 27.88
C LYS A 243 5.10 -11.27 28.24
N VAL A 244 4.41 -12.39 28.44
CA VAL A 244 4.99 -13.70 28.77
C VAL A 244 6.01 -14.15 27.71
N MET A 245 5.82 -13.76 26.44
CA MET A 245 6.77 -14.03 25.35
C MET A 245 8.13 -13.34 25.49
N THR A 246 8.31 -12.41 26.42
CA THR A 246 9.61 -11.75 26.67
C THR A 246 10.69 -12.78 27.01
N ASN A 247 10.35 -13.83 27.75
CA ASN A 247 11.30 -14.88 28.12
C ASN A 247 11.78 -15.69 26.90
N LEU A 248 10.86 -16.03 25.99
CA LEU A 248 11.20 -16.68 24.73
C LEU A 248 12.10 -15.79 23.88
N CYS A 249 11.77 -14.51 23.74
CA CYS A 249 12.59 -13.55 22.99
C CYS A 249 14.02 -13.47 23.53
N ASN A 250 14.17 -13.38 24.86
CA ASN A 250 15.48 -13.32 25.50
C ASN A 250 16.28 -14.62 25.27
N HIS A 251 15.63 -15.78 25.38
CA HIS A 251 16.28 -17.06 25.15
C HIS A 251 16.76 -17.22 23.70
N LEU A 252 15.94 -16.82 22.72
CA LEU A 252 16.31 -16.85 21.30
C LEU A 252 17.50 -15.92 21.02
N GLN A 253 17.52 -14.72 21.62
CA GLN A 253 18.65 -13.79 21.50
C GLN A 253 19.94 -14.35 22.12
N GLN A 254 19.85 -14.98 23.29
CA GLN A 254 20.99 -15.62 23.95
C GLN A 254 21.62 -16.73 23.08
N ASN A 255 20.83 -17.38 22.23
CA ASN A 255 21.28 -18.37 21.26
C ASN A 255 21.72 -17.76 19.90
N GLY A 256 21.97 -16.43 19.86
CA GLY A 256 22.53 -15.75 18.69
C GLY A 256 21.54 -15.50 17.55
N LEU A 257 20.23 -15.56 17.80
CA LEU A 257 19.19 -15.24 16.82
C LEU A 257 18.77 -13.77 16.96
N THR A 258 18.61 -13.09 15.83
CA THR A 258 17.98 -11.77 15.81
C THR A 258 16.47 -11.93 15.96
N VAL A 259 15.91 -11.38 17.04
CA VAL A 259 14.49 -11.51 17.35
C VAL A 259 13.72 -10.25 16.99
N TYR A 260 12.64 -10.41 16.25
CA TYR A 260 11.62 -9.39 16.00
C TYR A 260 10.39 -9.70 16.83
N ARG A 261 10.14 -8.93 17.88
CA ARG A 261 8.92 -9.07 18.67
C ARG A 261 7.80 -8.28 18.01
N VAL A 262 6.77 -8.97 17.52
CA VAL A 262 5.62 -8.38 16.85
C VAL A 262 4.42 -8.42 17.78
N SER A 263 3.87 -7.26 18.13
CA SER A 263 2.75 -7.13 19.07
C SER A 263 1.71 -6.15 18.55
N LYS A 264 0.44 -6.33 18.93
CA LYS A 264 -0.63 -5.40 18.59
C LYS A 264 -0.86 -4.41 19.73
N GLN A 265 -0.82 -3.11 19.40
CA GLN A 265 -1.15 -2.02 20.30
C GLN A 265 -2.30 -1.19 19.70
N GLY A 266 -3.52 -1.52 20.10
CA GLY A 266 -4.74 -0.94 19.51
C GLY A 266 -4.87 -1.29 18.03
N ILE A 267 -4.78 -0.28 17.16
CA ILE A 267 -4.87 -0.42 15.70
C ILE A 267 -3.50 -0.63 15.02
N ASN A 268 -2.42 -0.51 15.78
CA ASN A 268 -1.06 -0.57 15.26
C ASN A 268 -0.39 -1.91 15.60
N LEU A 269 0.42 -2.40 14.68
CA LEU A 269 1.44 -3.41 14.88
C LEU A 269 2.70 -2.70 15.34
N VAL A 270 3.28 -3.13 16.44
CA VAL A 270 4.57 -2.67 16.92
C VAL A 270 5.54 -3.83 16.81
N ILE A 271 6.59 -3.61 16.02
CA ILE A 271 7.68 -4.55 15.81
C ILE A 271 8.91 -4.00 16.52
N PHE A 272 9.37 -4.71 17.54
CA PHE A 272 10.63 -4.40 18.21
C PHE A 272 11.74 -5.28 17.64
N ASN A 273 12.76 -4.65 17.06
CA ASN A 273 13.97 -5.33 16.60
C ASN A 273 15.00 -5.36 17.73
N SER A 274 15.33 -6.55 18.22
CA SER A 274 16.28 -6.75 19.30
C SER A 274 17.74 -6.42 18.95
N TYR A 275 18.13 -6.56 17.69
CA TYR A 275 19.48 -6.23 17.23
C TYR A 275 19.73 -4.72 17.20
N THR A 276 18.72 -3.93 16.80
CA THR A 276 18.86 -2.46 16.69
C THR A 276 18.27 -1.70 17.89
N GLY A 277 17.50 -2.37 18.74
CA GLY A 277 16.76 -1.74 19.84
C GLY A 277 15.63 -0.80 19.39
N LYS A 278 15.25 -0.80 18.11
CA LYS A 278 14.27 0.12 17.54
C LYS A 278 12.87 -0.51 17.44
N ASN A 279 11.87 0.34 17.63
CA ASN A 279 10.47 0.01 17.35
C ASN A 279 10.07 0.53 15.97
N ILE A 280 9.43 -0.33 15.19
CA ILE A 280 8.77 0.01 13.93
C ILE A 280 7.27 -0.16 14.17
N THR A 281 6.50 0.89 13.90
CA THR A 281 5.05 0.88 14.10
C THR A 281 4.36 0.97 12.75
N GLN A 282 3.48 0.01 12.46
CA GLN A 282 2.64 -0.02 11.25
C GLN A 282 1.16 -0.06 11.63
N SER A 283 0.30 0.67 10.92
CA SER A 283 -1.15 0.52 11.06
C SER A 283 -1.61 -0.79 10.41
N ILE A 284 -2.31 -1.66 11.15
CA ILE A 284 -2.76 -2.99 10.66
C ILE A 284 -4.01 -2.90 9.80
N GLN A 285 -4.75 -1.80 9.90
CA GLN A 285 -5.94 -1.57 9.09
C GLN A 285 -5.60 -0.82 7.82
N SER A 286 -5.95 -1.42 6.68
CA SER A 286 -6.36 -0.68 5.50
C SER A 286 -7.36 0.37 5.97
N LEU A 287 -7.06 1.65 5.69
CA LEU A 287 -8.02 2.72 5.96
C LEU A 287 -9.34 2.29 5.32
N PRO A 288 -10.49 2.33 6.04
CA PRO A 288 -11.78 2.07 5.40
C PRO A 288 -11.87 2.96 4.16
N GLU A 289 -12.43 2.42 3.07
CA GLU A 289 -12.77 3.12 1.83
C GLU A 289 -13.49 4.42 2.18
N ILE A 290 -12.69 5.48 2.32
CA ILE A 290 -13.12 6.86 2.31
C ILE A 290 -12.24 7.41 1.21
N SER A 291 -12.68 7.16 -0.01
CA SER A 291 -11.91 7.42 -1.22
C SER A 291 -12.02 8.89 -1.62
N SER A 292 -12.99 9.62 -1.05
CA SER A 292 -13.22 11.03 -1.31
C SER A 292 -13.59 11.83 -0.05
N ILE A 293 -13.47 13.15 -0.14
CA ILE A 293 -13.81 14.07 0.95
C ILE A 293 -15.33 14.13 1.15
N GLU A 294 -16.11 14.02 0.08
CA GLU A 294 -17.57 14.04 0.13
C GLU A 294 -18.11 12.86 0.94
N GLU A 295 -17.56 11.66 0.71
CA GLU A 295 -17.90 10.46 1.45
C GLU A 295 -17.56 10.61 2.94
N PHE A 296 -16.40 11.23 3.23
CA PHE A 296 -15.98 11.52 4.60
C PHE A 296 -16.96 12.45 5.32
N ILE A 297 -17.38 13.52 4.65
CA ILE A 297 -18.33 14.50 5.17
C ILE A 297 -19.70 13.87 5.41
N LEU A 298 -20.20 13.05 4.47
CA LEU A 298 -21.46 12.32 4.63
C LEU A 298 -21.42 11.36 5.83
N LYS A 299 -20.32 10.62 6.01
CA LYS A 299 -20.13 9.74 7.16
C LYS A 299 -20.13 10.53 8.46
N LEU A 300 -19.42 11.66 8.54
CA LEU A 300 -19.44 12.55 9.71
C LEU A 300 -20.85 13.10 10.01
N LYS A 301 -21.60 13.53 8.99
CA LYS A 301 -22.99 14.00 9.16
C LYS A 301 -23.87 12.88 9.72
N SER A 302 -23.79 11.67 9.17
CA SER A 302 -24.58 10.53 9.65
C SER A 302 -24.29 10.20 11.12
N LEU A 303 -23.02 10.32 11.51
CA LEU A 303 -22.55 10.05 12.86
C LEU A 303 -23.06 11.12 13.84
N ILE A 304 -22.94 12.40 13.48
CA ILE A 304 -23.44 13.50 14.31
C ILE A 304 -24.96 13.40 14.48
N LYS A 305 -25.74 13.10 13.42
CA LYS A 305 -27.19 12.88 13.56
C LYS A 305 -27.53 11.75 14.51
N THR A 306 -26.75 10.66 14.48
CA THR A 306 -26.95 9.52 15.38
C THR A 306 -26.69 9.93 16.83
N GLU A 307 -25.60 10.65 17.09
CA GLU A 307 -25.26 11.17 18.42
C GLU A 307 -26.28 12.22 18.92
N GLN A 308 -26.81 13.08 18.03
CA GLN A 308 -27.85 14.04 18.37
C GLN A 308 -29.14 13.35 18.82
N LYS A 309 -29.54 12.27 18.14
CA LYS A 309 -30.70 11.46 18.52
C LYS A 309 -30.47 10.68 19.81
N HIS A 310 -29.28 10.09 19.98
CA HIS A 310 -28.94 9.30 21.16
C HIS A 310 -28.91 10.14 22.44
N ASN A 311 -28.28 11.32 22.38
CA ASN A 311 -28.08 12.18 23.55
C ASN A 311 -29.22 13.21 23.74
N ASN A 312 -30.21 13.22 22.84
CA ASN A 312 -31.30 14.21 22.77
C ASN A 312 -30.81 15.66 22.84
N THR A 313 -29.66 15.93 22.22
CA THR A 313 -28.97 17.24 22.27
C THR A 313 -28.46 17.59 20.88
N TYR A 314 -28.74 18.81 20.41
CA TYR A 314 -28.27 19.25 19.09
C TYR A 314 -26.76 19.52 19.04
N TRP A 315 -26.17 19.92 20.16
CA TRP A 315 -24.74 20.25 20.27
C TRP A 315 -23.96 19.05 20.80
N ILE A 316 -23.10 18.49 19.97
CA ILE A 316 -22.28 17.33 20.32
C ILE A 316 -20.82 17.76 20.45
N LYS A 317 -20.15 17.33 21.52
CA LYS A 317 -18.72 17.58 21.72
C LYS A 317 -17.91 16.90 20.61
N LEU A 318 -16.89 17.58 20.08
CA LEU A 318 -15.97 17.01 19.09
C LEU A 318 -15.29 15.73 19.60
N TYR A 319 -14.99 15.65 20.90
CA TYR A 319 -14.45 14.44 21.51
C TYR A 319 -15.40 13.24 21.32
N THR A 320 -16.71 13.41 21.58
CA THR A 320 -17.72 12.36 21.41
C THR A 320 -17.79 11.90 19.95
N ILE A 321 -17.84 12.85 19.01
CA ILE A 321 -17.84 12.54 17.56
C ILE A 321 -16.56 11.79 17.18
N SER A 322 -15.40 12.19 17.70
CA SER A 322 -14.12 11.55 17.43
C SER A 322 -14.06 10.12 17.98
N GLN A 323 -14.60 9.89 19.18
CA GLN A 323 -14.66 8.55 19.77
C GLN A 323 -15.64 7.66 19.01
N SER A 324 -16.85 8.14 18.71
CA SER A 324 -17.84 7.38 17.95
C SER A 324 -17.34 7.07 16.55
N PHE A 325 -16.63 8.00 15.89
CA PHE A 325 -16.01 7.76 14.59
C PHE A 325 -14.90 6.70 14.70
N LYS A 326 -14.02 6.80 15.71
CA LYS A 326 -12.97 5.81 15.96
C LYS A 326 -13.54 4.43 16.25
N ASN A 327 -14.60 4.34 17.05
CA ASN A 327 -15.23 3.06 17.40
C ASN A 327 -15.91 2.43 16.18
N ARG A 328 -16.54 3.23 15.33
CA ARG A 328 -17.29 2.76 14.16
C ARG A 328 -16.41 2.39 12.97
N TYR A 329 -15.41 3.21 12.68
CA TYR A 329 -14.57 3.08 11.49
C TYR A 329 -13.15 2.60 11.80
N GLN A 330 -12.83 2.38 13.08
CA GLN A 330 -11.53 1.91 13.58
C GLN A 330 -10.34 2.80 13.18
N CYS A 331 -10.60 4.01 12.70
CA CYS A 331 -9.61 5.03 12.39
C CYS A 331 -10.04 6.38 12.97
N THR A 332 -9.08 7.28 13.21
CA THR A 332 -9.38 8.61 13.76
C THR A 332 -9.72 9.60 12.64
N ILE A 333 -10.55 10.59 12.97
CA ILE A 333 -10.87 11.71 12.09
C ILE A 333 -9.57 12.39 11.61
N SER A 334 -8.57 12.57 12.48
CA SER A 334 -7.28 13.15 12.13
C SER A 334 -6.48 12.31 11.12
N GLN A 335 -6.52 10.98 11.21
CA GLN A 335 -5.85 10.10 10.25
C GLN A 335 -6.47 10.23 8.86
N VAL A 336 -7.81 10.22 8.78
CA VAL A 336 -8.52 10.43 7.52
C VAL A 336 -8.30 11.85 6.97
N ALA A 337 -8.31 12.85 7.86
CA ALA A 337 -7.99 14.25 7.53
C ALA A 337 -6.62 14.37 6.89
N SER A 338 -5.59 13.79 7.51
CA SER A 338 -4.21 13.90 7.04
C SER A 338 -4.00 13.27 5.66
N LYS A 339 -4.79 12.25 5.31
CA LYS A 339 -4.74 11.59 4.01
C LYS A 339 -5.46 12.40 2.91
N LEU A 340 -6.66 12.90 3.20
CA LEU A 340 -7.50 13.60 2.21
C LEU A 340 -7.21 15.10 2.13
N LEU A 341 -6.69 15.69 3.21
CA LEU A 341 -6.43 17.12 3.40
C LEU A 341 -5.10 17.30 4.14
N PRO A 342 -3.95 17.18 3.46
CA PRO A 342 -2.63 17.28 4.08
C PRO A 342 -2.46 18.58 4.89
N GLY A 343 -1.96 18.46 6.12
CA GLY A 343 -1.72 19.59 7.02
C GLY A 343 -2.94 20.09 7.82
N LYS A 344 -4.12 19.47 7.67
CA LYS A 344 -5.32 19.80 8.44
C LYS A 344 -5.50 18.89 9.66
N LYS A 345 -5.87 19.46 10.80
CA LYS A 345 -6.28 18.73 12.02
C LYS A 345 -7.77 18.42 11.98
N ALA A 346 -8.23 17.50 12.83
CA ALA A 346 -9.66 17.13 12.91
C ALA A 346 -10.59 18.34 13.05
N ARG A 347 -10.23 19.33 13.88
CA ARG A 347 -10.99 20.57 14.06
C ARG A 347 -11.14 21.37 12.75
N ASP A 348 -10.11 21.35 11.92
CA ASP A 348 -10.05 22.19 10.72
C ASP A 348 -11.01 21.69 9.65
N ILE A 349 -11.40 20.40 9.71
CA ILE A 349 -12.44 19.85 8.84
C ILE A 349 -13.77 20.54 9.14
N PHE A 350 -14.21 20.57 10.41
CA PHE A 350 -15.49 21.15 10.77
C PHE A 350 -15.56 22.66 10.48
N LEU A 351 -14.43 23.36 10.61
CA LEU A 351 -14.32 24.78 10.24
C LEU A 351 -14.26 25.02 8.73
N SER A 352 -13.74 24.07 7.94
CA SER A 352 -13.61 24.21 6.48
C SER A 352 -14.91 23.93 5.72
N TYR A 353 -15.92 23.34 6.39
CA TYR A 353 -17.23 23.03 5.80
C TYR A 353 -18.39 23.69 6.58
N PRO A 354 -18.44 25.04 6.63
CA PRO A 354 -19.44 25.78 7.42
C PRO A 354 -20.88 25.64 6.88
N THR A 355 -21.06 25.16 5.65
CA THR A 355 -22.39 24.83 5.09
C THR A 355 -22.92 23.50 5.61
N GLU A 356 -22.03 22.64 6.10
CA GLU A 356 -22.36 21.29 6.56
C GLU A 356 -22.38 21.19 8.09
N PHE A 357 -21.49 21.92 8.76
CA PHE A 357 -21.31 21.89 10.21
C PHE A 357 -21.38 23.29 10.80
N VAL A 358 -22.02 23.40 11.96
CA VAL A 358 -21.88 24.58 12.81
C VAL A 358 -21.00 24.24 13.99
N VAL A 359 -19.98 25.06 14.19
CA VAL A 359 -18.99 24.93 15.24
C VAL A 359 -19.22 26.03 16.26
N HIS A 360 -19.31 25.66 17.53
CA HIS A 360 -19.36 26.57 18.66
C HIS A 360 -18.23 26.26 19.63
N GLN A 361 -17.50 27.29 20.04
CA GLN A 361 -16.44 27.21 21.03
C GLN A 361 -16.50 28.48 21.88
N VAL A 362 -16.52 28.34 23.21
CA VAL A 362 -16.71 29.47 24.13
C VAL A 362 -15.44 30.32 24.25
N ASP A 363 -14.27 29.69 24.24
CA ASP A 363 -12.95 30.32 24.18
C ASP A 363 -11.93 29.36 23.51
N GLU A 364 -10.71 29.81 23.23
CA GLU A 364 -9.71 29.01 22.48
C GLU A 364 -9.28 27.70 23.17
N VAL A 365 -9.48 27.60 24.49
CA VAL A 365 -9.11 26.43 25.32
C VAL A 365 -10.31 25.53 25.65
N SER A 366 -11.53 26.01 25.43
CA SER A 366 -12.78 25.30 25.70
C SER A 366 -13.04 24.20 24.69
N GLU A 367 -13.87 23.23 25.11
CA GLU A 367 -14.31 22.15 24.25
C GLU A 367 -15.09 22.68 23.03
N LEU A 368 -14.84 22.06 21.88
CA LEU A 368 -15.46 22.41 20.62
C LEU A 368 -16.76 21.61 20.44
N TYR A 369 -17.87 22.31 20.22
CA TYR A 369 -19.19 21.74 20.01
C TYR A 369 -19.58 21.82 18.54
N ILE A 370 -20.21 20.77 18.03
CA ILE A 370 -20.60 20.63 16.63
C ILE A 370 -22.09 20.30 16.56
N ALA A 371 -22.79 20.99 15.67
CA ALA A 371 -24.19 20.72 15.35
C ALA A 371 -24.39 20.67 13.83
N LEU A 372 -25.42 19.94 13.42
CA LEU A 372 -26.00 20.01 12.08
C LEU A 372 -27.29 20.82 12.17
N PHE A 373 -27.39 21.92 11.43
CA PHE A 373 -28.69 22.56 11.20
C PHE A 373 -29.36 21.87 10.02
N GLU A 374 -30.30 20.99 10.32
CA GLU A 374 -31.32 20.65 9.35
C GLU A 374 -32.34 21.78 9.35
N ILE A 375 -32.61 22.37 8.19
CA ILE A 375 -33.85 23.12 7.99
C ILE A 375 -34.96 22.10 8.20
N ASN A 376 -35.61 22.11 9.37
CA ASN A 376 -36.72 21.23 9.68
C ASN A 376 -37.76 21.31 8.55
N PRO A 377 -37.96 20.24 7.75
CA PRO A 377 -39.11 20.18 6.84
C PRO A 377 -40.42 20.15 7.63
N SER A 378 -40.35 19.78 8.90
CA SER A 378 -41.44 19.69 9.87
C SER A 378 -42.01 21.04 10.32
N LEU A 379 -41.44 22.18 9.90
CA LEU A 379 -42.08 23.50 10.03
C LEU A 379 -42.94 23.88 8.80
N LEU A 380 -43.11 22.96 7.83
CA LEU A 380 -44.05 23.08 6.70
C LEU A 380 -45.31 22.23 6.87
N VAL A 381 -45.67 21.85 8.10
CA VAL A 381 -46.94 21.16 8.38
C VAL A 381 -47.93 22.19 8.91
N ASP A 382 -48.53 22.94 7.97
CA ASP A 382 -49.88 23.49 8.08
C ASP A 382 -50.30 24.03 6.71
N ALA A 383 -50.41 23.13 5.73
CA ALA A 383 -51.25 23.31 4.55
C ALA A 383 -51.47 21.94 3.91
N ASN A 384 -52.65 21.38 4.17
CA ASN A 384 -53.17 20.16 3.57
C ASN A 384 -53.03 20.16 2.04
N VAL A 385 -52.24 19.24 1.47
CA VAL A 385 -52.53 18.66 0.14
C VAL A 385 -52.06 17.21 0.11
N GLU A 386 -52.96 16.36 -0.35
CA GLU A 386 -52.90 14.91 -0.43
C GLU A 386 -51.71 14.37 -1.22
N ALA A 387 -51.32 13.15 -0.83
CA ALA A 387 -50.24 12.37 -1.43
C ALA A 387 -50.48 12.06 -2.92
N LEU A 388 -49.45 12.30 -3.73
CA LEU A 388 -49.20 11.56 -4.98
C LEU A 388 -47.71 11.16 -5.05
N PRO A 389 -47.40 9.96 -5.57
CA PRO A 389 -46.07 9.37 -5.48
C PRO A 389 -45.15 9.98 -6.53
N ILE A 390 -44.14 10.76 -6.11
CA ILE A 390 -43.08 11.21 -7.00
C ILE A 390 -41.90 10.25 -6.85
N SER A 391 -41.76 9.40 -7.87
CA SER A 391 -40.54 8.71 -8.23
C SER A 391 -39.36 9.68 -8.16
N VAL A 392 -38.48 9.49 -7.17
CA VAL A 392 -37.20 10.19 -7.10
C VAL A 392 -36.27 9.52 -8.11
N GLN A 393 -36.25 10.03 -9.34
CA GLN A 393 -35.07 9.86 -10.20
C GLN A 393 -33.96 10.73 -9.63
N GLU A 394 -32.94 10.09 -9.06
CA GLU A 394 -31.64 10.72 -8.85
C GLU A 394 -31.15 11.28 -10.19
N PRO A 395 -30.73 12.56 -10.28
CA PRO A 395 -30.18 13.08 -11.51
C PRO A 395 -28.79 12.48 -11.69
N LEU A 396 -28.68 11.55 -12.65
CA LEU A 396 -27.42 11.11 -13.24
C LEU A 396 -26.55 12.34 -13.52
N LEU A 397 -25.38 12.43 -12.87
CA LEU A 397 -24.38 13.44 -13.16
C LEU A 397 -23.90 13.27 -14.61
N SER A 398 -24.49 14.04 -15.52
CA SER A 398 -24.08 14.07 -16.93
C SER A 398 -22.64 14.58 -17.02
N ILE A 399 -21.78 13.78 -17.66
CA ILE A 399 -20.39 14.14 -17.91
C ILE A 399 -20.37 15.32 -18.90
N ILE A 400 -19.72 16.43 -18.52
CA ILE A 400 -19.65 17.65 -19.34
C ILE A 400 -18.37 17.62 -20.19
N ASN A 401 -18.49 17.18 -21.44
CA ASN A 401 -17.34 17.03 -22.35
C ASN A 401 -17.35 18.06 -23.50
N SER A 402 -18.45 18.79 -23.69
CA SER A 402 -18.60 19.74 -24.78
C SER A 402 -19.20 21.08 -24.35
N LYS A 403 -19.08 22.08 -25.24
CA LYS A 403 -19.76 23.38 -25.10
C LYS A 403 -21.29 23.21 -24.97
N ALA A 404 -21.86 22.29 -25.75
CA ALA A 404 -23.30 22.04 -25.77
C ALA A 404 -23.77 21.38 -24.46
N ASP A 405 -22.98 20.45 -23.92
CA ASP A 405 -23.27 19.77 -22.65
C ASP A 405 -23.30 20.78 -21.50
N LEU A 406 -22.34 21.72 -21.48
CA LEU A 406 -22.29 22.78 -20.48
C LEU A 406 -23.50 23.72 -20.59
N GLU A 407 -23.91 24.06 -21.81
CA GLU A 407 -25.10 24.87 -22.05
C GLU A 407 -26.39 24.15 -21.58
N GLU A 408 -26.51 22.85 -21.83
CA GLU A 408 -27.66 22.04 -21.40
C GLU A 408 -27.75 21.88 -19.88
N VAL A 409 -26.62 21.62 -19.23
CA VAL A 409 -26.53 21.57 -17.77
C VAL A 409 -26.97 22.89 -17.15
N LEU A 410 -26.53 24.03 -17.70
CA LEU A 410 -26.90 25.35 -17.20
C LEU A 410 -28.38 25.67 -17.43
N LYS A 411 -28.97 25.24 -18.55
CA LYS A 411 -30.42 25.33 -18.77
C LYS A 411 -31.19 24.59 -17.68
N ASN A 412 -30.79 23.36 -17.38
CA ASN A 412 -31.45 22.56 -16.36
C ASN A 412 -31.31 23.21 -14.98
N LEU A 413 -30.12 23.71 -14.64
CA LEU A 413 -29.88 24.45 -13.40
C LEU A 413 -30.76 25.70 -13.29
N ILE A 414 -30.85 26.51 -14.34
CA ILE A 414 -31.72 27.69 -14.34
C ILE A 414 -33.17 27.26 -14.17
N LYS A 415 -33.65 26.26 -14.93
CA LYS A 415 -35.02 25.71 -14.78
C LYS A 415 -35.30 25.23 -13.36
N THR A 416 -34.34 24.56 -12.71
CA THR A 416 -34.47 24.11 -11.32
C THR A 416 -34.57 25.29 -10.35
N LEU A 417 -33.76 26.34 -10.57
CA LEU A 417 -33.79 27.54 -9.75
C LEU A 417 -35.04 28.38 -9.98
N THR A 418 -35.71 28.22 -11.12
CA THR A 418 -36.91 28.97 -11.51
C THR A 418 -38.20 28.14 -11.47
N ILE A 419 -38.21 26.93 -10.86
CA ILE A 419 -39.38 26.03 -10.79
C ILE A 419 -40.66 26.75 -10.32
N LYS A 420 -40.54 27.66 -9.35
CA LYS A 420 -41.67 28.40 -8.78
C LYS A 420 -42.04 29.67 -9.56
N SER A 421 -41.26 30.06 -10.56
CA SER A 421 -41.44 31.29 -11.34
C SER A 421 -40.70 31.17 -12.69
N PRO A 422 -41.32 30.59 -13.74
CA PRO A 422 -40.63 30.22 -14.98
C PRO A 422 -39.97 31.37 -15.76
N ILE A 423 -40.39 32.62 -15.50
CA ILE A 423 -39.87 33.86 -16.13
C ILE A 423 -38.82 34.55 -15.25
N SER A 424 -38.43 33.95 -14.12
CA SER A 424 -37.51 34.58 -13.19
C SER A 424 -36.06 34.52 -13.68
N TYR A 425 -35.39 35.67 -13.60
CA TYR A 425 -33.97 35.80 -13.89
C TYR A 425 -33.16 35.31 -12.68
N VAL A 426 -32.10 34.57 -12.94
CA VAL A 426 -31.20 34.02 -11.91
C VAL A 426 -29.91 34.81 -11.91
N ASN A 427 -29.46 35.27 -10.74
CA ASN A 427 -28.17 35.93 -10.61
C ASN A 427 -27.03 35.00 -11.08
N VAL A 428 -26.13 35.50 -11.94
CA VAL A 428 -25.03 34.72 -12.52
C VAL A 428 -24.07 34.19 -11.45
N GLY A 429 -23.89 34.91 -10.35
CA GLY A 429 -23.12 34.45 -9.19
C GLY A 429 -23.81 33.27 -8.47
N LEU A 430 -25.13 33.33 -8.31
CA LEU A 430 -25.91 32.23 -7.73
C LEU A 430 -25.92 30.99 -8.63
N LEU A 431 -26.03 31.18 -9.95
CA LEU A 431 -25.89 30.10 -10.94
C LEU A 431 -24.50 29.46 -10.88
N SER A 432 -23.44 30.26 -10.78
CA SER A 432 -22.06 29.77 -10.64
C SER A 432 -21.88 28.95 -9.35
N GLY A 433 -22.46 29.43 -8.25
CA GLY A 433 -22.45 28.73 -6.96
C GLY A 433 -23.19 27.40 -7.03
N LYS A 434 -24.37 27.37 -7.67
CA LYS A 434 -25.16 26.15 -7.83
C LYS A 434 -24.47 25.13 -8.74
N PHE A 435 -23.83 25.60 -9.81
CA PHE A 435 -23.01 24.75 -10.67
C PHE A 435 -21.87 24.10 -9.89
N ASN A 436 -21.12 24.87 -9.10
CA ASN A 436 -20.03 24.35 -8.28
C ASN A 436 -20.51 23.36 -7.20
N GLN A 437 -21.69 23.61 -6.60
CA GLN A 437 -22.31 22.67 -5.66
C GLN A 437 -22.68 21.33 -6.30
N GLN A 438 -23.15 21.35 -7.55
CA GLN A 438 -23.63 20.14 -8.23
C GLN A 438 -22.51 19.34 -8.91
N TYR A 439 -21.49 20.02 -9.44
CA TYR A 439 -20.43 19.40 -10.25
C TYR A 439 -19.05 19.42 -9.59
N GLY A 440 -18.93 19.97 -8.38
CA GLY A 440 -17.69 19.98 -7.59
C GLY A 440 -16.55 20.82 -8.18
N THR A 441 -16.79 21.49 -9.31
CA THR A 441 -15.80 22.32 -10.00
C THR A 441 -16.35 23.72 -10.29
N PRO A 442 -15.56 24.78 -10.07
CA PRO A 442 -15.93 26.12 -10.51
C PRO A 442 -16.15 26.17 -12.01
N ILE A 443 -17.19 26.86 -12.45
CA ILE A 443 -17.52 26.98 -13.88
C ILE A 443 -16.37 27.56 -14.72
N THR A 444 -15.55 28.41 -14.12
CA THR A 444 -14.35 28.97 -14.76
C THR A 444 -13.26 27.93 -15.00
N GLN A 445 -13.17 26.88 -14.17
CA GLN A 445 -12.29 25.74 -14.42
C GLN A 445 -12.86 24.85 -15.52
N GLN A 446 -14.18 24.58 -15.51
CA GLN A 446 -14.83 23.80 -16.56
C GLN A 446 -14.66 24.46 -17.95
N LEU A 447 -14.82 25.79 -18.05
CA LEU A 447 -14.57 26.52 -19.30
C LEU A 447 -13.13 26.36 -19.82
N LYS A 448 -12.14 26.33 -18.91
CA LYS A 448 -10.73 26.08 -19.28
C LYS A 448 -10.50 24.65 -19.76
N CYS A 449 -11.09 23.66 -19.10
CA CYS A 449 -11.01 22.26 -19.51
C CYS A 449 -11.61 22.05 -20.91
N LEU A 450 -12.68 22.77 -21.24
CA LEU A 450 -13.32 22.74 -22.56
C LEU A 450 -12.64 23.65 -23.60
N GLN A 451 -11.52 24.29 -23.26
CA GLN A 451 -10.79 25.24 -24.11
C GLN A 451 -11.65 26.41 -24.62
N ILE A 452 -12.67 26.81 -23.85
CA ILE A 452 -13.55 27.94 -24.19
C ILE A 452 -12.88 29.24 -23.73
N SER A 453 -12.62 30.15 -24.67
CA SER A 453 -12.02 31.44 -24.40
C SER A 453 -13.03 32.44 -23.83
N GLY A 454 -12.62 33.22 -22.82
CA GLY A 454 -13.44 34.24 -22.18
C GLY A 454 -13.81 33.91 -20.73
N ASN A 455 -14.61 34.80 -20.12
CA ASN A 455 -15.13 34.60 -18.77
C ASN A 455 -16.56 34.03 -18.82
N PHE A 456 -17.09 33.61 -17.68
CA PHE A 456 -18.40 32.96 -17.63
C PHE A 456 -19.52 33.81 -18.25
N LEU A 457 -19.45 35.14 -18.08
CA LEU A 457 -20.42 36.05 -18.68
C LEU A 457 -20.35 36.04 -20.22
N LYS A 458 -19.12 36.10 -20.79
CA LYS A 458 -18.92 36.00 -22.25
C LYS A 458 -19.40 34.65 -22.79
N PHE A 459 -19.21 33.58 -22.03
CA PHE A 459 -19.75 32.27 -22.40
C PHE A 459 -21.28 32.29 -22.49
N LEU A 460 -21.97 32.80 -21.45
CA LEU A 460 -23.43 32.90 -21.46
C LEU A 460 -23.95 33.75 -22.62
N GLN A 461 -23.27 34.86 -22.93
CA GLN A 461 -23.59 35.71 -24.10
C GLN A 461 -23.37 35.00 -25.44
N SER A 462 -22.47 34.02 -25.50
CA SER A 462 -22.18 33.23 -26.71
C SER A 462 -23.18 32.10 -26.96
N CYS A 463 -24.09 31.83 -26.02
CA CYS A 463 -25.10 30.78 -26.09
C CYS A 463 -26.44 31.40 -26.52
N SER A 464 -27.06 30.87 -27.57
CA SER A 464 -28.33 31.39 -28.10
C SER A 464 -29.51 31.15 -27.16
N SER A 465 -29.35 30.25 -26.18
CA SER A 465 -30.42 29.81 -25.30
C SER A 465 -30.59 30.63 -24.02
N PHE A 466 -29.72 31.61 -23.79
CA PHE A 466 -29.77 32.44 -22.59
C PHE A 466 -30.13 33.87 -22.92
N GLU A 467 -30.91 34.49 -22.04
CA GLU A 467 -31.19 35.91 -22.04
C GLU A 467 -30.53 36.54 -20.81
N LEU A 468 -29.69 37.56 -21.01
CA LEU A 468 -28.95 38.22 -19.94
C LEU A 468 -29.48 39.63 -19.69
N LYS A 469 -29.58 39.99 -18.42
CA LYS A 469 -29.99 41.32 -17.97
C LYS A 469 -28.99 41.86 -16.95
N GLN A 470 -28.59 43.11 -17.11
CA GLN A 470 -27.77 43.81 -16.12
C GLN A 470 -28.67 44.49 -15.09
N THR A 471 -28.37 44.30 -13.81
CA THR A 471 -29.08 44.91 -12.67
C THR A 471 -28.10 45.67 -11.78
N THR A 472 -28.62 46.41 -10.80
CA THR A 472 -27.81 47.11 -9.78
C THR A 472 -27.01 46.16 -8.89
N LYS A 473 -27.38 44.88 -8.82
CA LYS A 473 -26.71 43.84 -8.02
C LYS A 473 -25.87 42.87 -8.87
N GLY A 474 -25.68 43.16 -10.15
CA GLY A 474 -24.87 42.36 -11.08
C GLY A 474 -25.66 41.82 -12.27
N TRP A 475 -25.12 40.80 -12.91
CA TRP A 475 -25.74 40.16 -14.08
C TRP A 475 -26.70 39.06 -13.66
N GLU A 476 -27.84 38.99 -14.33
CA GLU A 476 -28.82 37.91 -14.20
C GLU A 476 -29.06 37.25 -15.55
N VAL A 477 -29.48 35.99 -15.53
CA VAL A 477 -29.67 35.15 -16.72
C VAL A 477 -30.96 34.33 -16.60
N ALA A 478 -31.69 34.21 -17.71
CA ALA A 478 -32.85 33.35 -17.86
C ALA A 478 -32.68 32.42 -19.09
N VAL A 479 -33.45 31.33 -19.14
CA VAL A 479 -33.54 30.49 -20.35
C VAL A 479 -34.58 31.13 -21.28
N ARG A 480 -34.23 31.24 -22.57
CA ARG A 480 -35.15 31.73 -23.61
C ARG A 480 -36.28 30.76 -23.92
#